data_AF-A0A397IXK9-F1
#
_entry.id   AF-A0A397IXK9-F1
#
_cell.length_a   1.000
_cell.length_b   1.000
_cell.length_c   1.000
_cell.angle_alpha   90.00
_cell.angle_beta   90.00
_cell.angle_gamma   90.00
#
_symmetry.space_group_name_H-M   'P 1'
#
loop_
_entity.id
_entity.type
_entity.pdbx_description
1 polymer ?
#
loop_
_entity_poly.entity_id
_entity_poly.type
_entity_poly.pdbx_seq_one_letter_code
_entity_poly.pdbx_strand_id
1 'polypeptide(L)'
;MSTYSTYSNSEFTPSDAFKAPSDLNKPVQKHLIKVYGTLCGLSVIAGLGAYAHVFGLFFFGGGFVSFLVGIAALVGIMSLPNTPGNKLTRYGLLGVFGFMEGLSIGPVVKYALSISISNNILINACVVTGLMFSAFTLSAMFTNKAYFMYLGGILGSVLSLLLWTSFINSFIGSKFIFDIEIYVGLFMFCGYVIYDTQLIIYRATELGVRDEVSDALTLFIDLVGIFVRILLIFSDKSEKSNQKQKERRSRRKAGYSGQ
;
A
#
# COMPACT_ATOMS: atom_id res chain seq x y z
N MET A 1 -25.41 46.09 -4.43
CA MET A 1 -23.95 46.30 -4.42
C MET A 1 -23.32 44.91 -4.40
N SER A 2 -22.75 44.48 -5.52
CA SER A 2 -22.28 43.10 -5.75
C SER A 2 -20.85 42.93 -5.24
N THR A 3 -20.62 42.04 -4.29
CA THR A 3 -19.27 41.58 -3.91
C THR A 3 -19.01 40.23 -4.56
N TYR A 4 -18.32 40.26 -5.70
CA TYR A 4 -17.74 39.07 -6.32
C TYR A 4 -16.57 38.59 -5.48
N SER A 5 -16.63 37.35 -5.01
CA SER A 5 -15.51 36.63 -4.43
C SER A 5 -14.46 36.38 -5.51
N THR A 6 -13.25 36.88 -5.29
CA THR A 6 -12.10 36.63 -6.16
C THR A 6 -11.62 35.19 -5.92
N TYR A 7 -12.08 34.24 -6.74
CA TYR A 7 -11.42 32.94 -6.85
C TYR A 7 -10.07 33.16 -7.52
N SER A 8 -8.99 33.12 -6.73
CA SER A 8 -7.61 33.08 -7.22
C SER A 8 -7.39 31.77 -7.97
N ASN A 9 -7.43 31.82 -9.29
CA ASN A 9 -6.94 30.76 -10.18
C ASN A 9 -5.40 30.76 -10.14
N SER A 10 -4.80 30.21 -9.09
CA SER A 10 -3.39 29.86 -9.14
C SER A 10 -3.27 28.55 -9.92
N GLU A 11 -2.82 28.63 -11.18
CA GLU A 11 -2.42 27.44 -11.93
C GLU A 11 -1.31 26.71 -11.16
N PHE A 12 -1.57 25.44 -10.82
CA PHE A 12 -0.58 24.60 -10.17
C PHE A 12 0.63 24.40 -11.10
N THR A 13 1.81 24.85 -10.68
CA THR A 13 3.04 24.61 -11.43
C THR A 13 3.83 23.44 -10.82
N PRO A 14 4.57 22.64 -11.62
CA PRO A 14 5.45 21.60 -11.07
C PRO A 14 6.49 22.13 -10.07
N SER A 15 6.80 23.43 -10.10
CA SER A 15 7.72 24.06 -9.14
C SER A 15 7.11 24.18 -7.74
N ASP A 16 5.78 24.27 -7.64
CA ASP A 16 5.06 24.29 -6.37
C ASP A 16 5.12 22.92 -5.68
N ALA A 17 5.22 21.84 -6.48
CA ALA A 17 5.47 20.46 -6.03
C ALA A 17 6.69 20.37 -5.08
N PHE A 18 7.75 21.10 -5.41
CA PHE A 18 9.01 21.10 -4.66
C PHE A 18 9.01 22.08 -3.47
N LYS A 19 8.05 23.03 -3.40
CA LYS A 19 7.94 24.05 -2.34
C LYS A 19 6.97 23.66 -1.22
N ALA A 20 6.00 22.77 -1.43
CA ALA A 20 5.10 22.34 -0.34
C ALA A 20 5.78 21.86 0.94
N PRO A 21 6.88 21.08 0.88
CA PRO A 21 7.60 20.70 2.10
C PRO A 21 8.19 21.89 2.86
N SER A 22 8.47 23.01 2.17
CA SER A 22 9.02 24.23 2.77
C SER A 22 7.98 25.16 3.37
N ASP A 23 6.71 25.05 2.97
CA ASP A 23 5.60 25.84 3.56
C ASP A 23 5.08 25.23 4.87
N LEU A 24 5.45 23.97 5.16
CA LEU A 24 5.16 23.31 6.42
C LEU A 24 6.07 23.84 7.54
N ASN A 25 5.50 23.98 8.75
CA ASN A 25 6.29 24.35 9.92
C ASN A 25 7.44 23.34 10.14
N LYS A 26 8.66 23.82 10.37
CA LYS A 26 9.89 22.98 10.49
C LYS A 26 9.73 21.73 11.37
N PRO A 27 9.01 21.76 12.51
CA PRO A 27 8.79 20.58 13.33
C PRO A 27 7.94 19.49 12.65
N VAL A 28 6.97 19.89 11.82
CA VAL A 28 6.09 18.96 11.06
C VAL A 28 6.88 18.34 9.91
N GLN A 29 7.68 19.13 9.20
CA GLN A 29 8.57 18.61 8.16
C GLN A 29 9.54 17.55 8.73
N LYS A 30 10.18 17.84 9.87
CA LYS A 30 11.08 16.90 10.54
C LYS A 30 10.37 15.60 10.97
N HIS A 31 9.10 15.71 11.38
CA HIS A 31 8.27 14.55 11.71
C HIS A 31 7.95 13.71 10.47
N LEU A 32 7.52 14.34 9.38
CA LEU A 32 7.24 13.63 8.12
C LEU A 32 8.49 12.93 7.58
N ILE A 33 9.65 13.59 7.55
CA ILE A 33 10.92 12.97 7.11
C ILE A 33 11.20 11.67 7.88
N LYS A 34 10.97 11.69 9.18
CA LYS A 34 11.14 10.53 10.05
C LYS A 34 10.12 9.43 9.77
N VAL A 35 8.85 9.78 9.59
CA VAL A 35 7.77 8.85 9.22
C VAL A 35 8.08 8.16 7.89
N TYR A 36 8.40 8.91 6.83
CA TYR A 36 8.74 8.34 5.51
C TYR A 36 10.08 7.57 5.53
N GLY A 37 11.04 7.98 6.35
CA GLY A 37 12.28 7.23 6.57
C GLY A 37 12.01 5.87 7.24
N THR A 38 11.18 5.85 8.28
CA THR A 38 10.73 4.63 8.94
C THR A 38 9.92 3.73 7.99
N LEU A 39 9.03 4.30 7.17
CA LEU A 39 8.28 3.59 6.12
C LEU A 39 9.21 2.91 5.10
N CYS A 40 10.27 3.59 4.67
CA CYS A 40 11.27 3.03 3.76
C CYS A 40 11.99 1.84 4.40
N GLY A 41 12.45 1.99 5.64
CA GLY A 41 13.05 0.88 6.40
C GLY A 41 12.11 -0.30 6.56
N LEU A 42 10.83 -0.03 6.83
CA LEU A 42 9.80 -1.05 6.99
C LEU A 42 9.51 -1.80 5.68
N SER A 43 9.56 -1.11 4.55
CA SER A 43 9.43 -1.71 3.21
C SER A 43 10.58 -2.69 2.91
N VAL A 44 11.81 -2.36 3.32
CA VAL A 44 12.95 -3.28 3.22
C VAL A 44 12.74 -4.50 4.09
N ILE A 45 12.32 -4.31 5.35
CA ILE A 45 12.04 -5.42 6.28
C ILE A 45 10.94 -6.34 5.72
N ALA A 46 9.88 -5.78 5.14
CA ALA A 46 8.83 -6.54 4.48
C ALA A 46 9.36 -7.31 3.25
N GLY A 47 10.23 -6.70 2.45
CA GLY A 47 10.94 -7.37 1.36
C GLY A 47 11.75 -8.59 1.86
N LEU A 48 12.44 -8.46 3.00
CA LEU A 48 13.15 -9.58 3.64
C LEU A 48 12.18 -10.68 4.11
N GLY A 49 11.02 -10.32 4.64
CA GLY A 49 9.97 -11.28 5.00
C GLY A 49 9.45 -12.05 3.78
N ALA A 50 9.15 -11.35 2.69
CA ALA A 50 8.70 -11.98 1.45
C ALA A 50 9.80 -12.89 0.85
N TYR A 51 11.05 -12.43 0.88
CA TYR A 51 12.20 -13.24 0.48
C TYR A 51 12.31 -14.51 1.31
N ALA A 52 12.21 -14.42 2.64
CA ALA A 52 12.27 -15.57 3.53
C ALA A 52 11.18 -16.61 3.23
N HIS A 53 9.97 -16.16 2.86
CA HIS A 53 8.90 -17.05 2.39
C HIS A 53 9.27 -17.77 1.08
N VAL A 54 9.72 -17.00 0.07
CA VAL A 54 10.01 -17.53 -1.27
C VAL A 54 11.07 -18.64 -1.21
N PHE A 55 12.09 -18.47 -0.38
CA PHE A 55 13.17 -19.44 -0.20
C PHE A 55 12.90 -20.53 0.85
N GLY A 56 11.72 -20.53 1.47
CA GLY A 56 11.34 -21.57 2.44
C GLY A 56 12.17 -21.55 3.72
N LEU A 57 12.64 -20.38 4.17
CA LEU A 57 13.50 -20.25 5.36
C LEU A 57 12.76 -20.50 6.68
N PHE A 58 11.42 -20.60 6.66
CA PHE A 58 10.59 -20.86 7.83
C PHE A 58 9.67 -22.06 7.60
N PHE A 59 9.62 -22.97 8.58
CA PHE A 59 8.77 -24.16 8.55
C PHE A 59 7.28 -23.85 8.42
N PHE A 60 6.83 -22.74 8.98
CA PHE A 60 5.43 -22.30 8.94
C PHE A 60 5.10 -21.43 7.72
N GLY A 61 6.09 -21.06 6.92
CA GLY A 61 5.92 -20.19 5.77
C GLY A 61 5.18 -18.88 6.11
N GLY A 62 4.50 -18.36 5.10
CA GLY A 62 3.63 -17.19 5.15
C GLY A 62 2.19 -17.66 5.06
N GLY A 63 1.34 -17.14 5.94
CA GLY A 63 -0.04 -17.60 6.08
C GLY A 63 -0.61 -17.24 7.45
N PHE A 64 -1.37 -18.16 8.04
CA PHE A 64 -2.14 -17.87 9.26
C PHE A 64 -1.27 -17.48 10.47
N VAL A 65 -0.11 -18.13 10.65
CA VAL A 65 0.79 -17.82 11.78
C VAL A 65 1.40 -16.43 11.63
N SER A 66 1.93 -16.08 10.46
CA SER A 66 2.47 -14.73 10.22
C SER A 66 1.38 -13.66 10.38
N PHE A 67 0.15 -13.96 9.97
CA PHE A 67 -1.01 -13.09 10.21
C PHE A 67 -1.27 -12.87 11.71
N LEU A 68 -1.36 -13.95 12.51
CA LEU A 68 -1.60 -13.84 13.96
C LEU A 68 -0.50 -13.07 14.68
N VAL A 69 0.77 -13.32 14.34
CA VAL A 69 1.90 -12.59 14.92
C VAL A 69 1.88 -11.12 14.51
N GLY A 70 1.52 -10.82 13.25
CA GLY A 70 1.30 -9.46 12.78
C GLY A 70 0.21 -8.73 13.57
N ILE A 71 -0.94 -9.36 13.79
CA ILE A 71 -2.03 -8.81 14.61
C ILE A 71 -1.58 -8.60 16.06
N ALA A 72 -0.85 -9.54 16.66
CA ALA A 72 -0.31 -9.38 18.00
C ALA A 72 0.66 -8.19 18.10
N ALA A 73 1.50 -7.99 17.10
CA ALA A 73 2.39 -6.84 17.02
C ALA A 73 1.62 -5.51 16.90
N LEU A 74 0.57 -5.45 16.07
CA LEU A 74 -0.33 -4.30 15.96
C LEU A 74 -0.99 -3.96 17.30
N VAL A 75 -1.59 -4.95 17.96
CA VAL A 75 -2.23 -4.77 19.27
C VAL A 75 -1.21 -4.28 20.30
N GLY A 76 0.02 -4.80 20.27
CA GLY A 76 1.12 -4.33 21.10
C GLY A 76 1.45 -2.85 20.87
N ILE A 77 1.59 -2.42 19.61
CA ILE A 77 1.86 -1.01 19.25
C ILE A 77 0.74 -0.08 19.73
N MET A 78 -0.51 -0.51 19.61
CA MET A 78 -1.69 0.28 20.01
C MET A 78 -1.87 0.35 21.53
N SER A 79 -1.44 -0.68 22.24
CA SER A 79 -1.55 -0.77 23.71
C SER A 79 -0.42 -0.04 24.43
N LEU A 80 0.73 0.18 23.75
CA LEU A 80 1.88 0.90 24.30
C LEU A 80 1.77 2.41 24.03
N PRO A 81 1.67 3.25 25.07
CA PRO A 81 1.63 4.70 24.87
C PRO A 81 2.97 5.21 24.30
N ASN A 82 2.90 6.30 23.52
CA ASN A 82 4.05 6.94 22.90
C ASN A 82 4.90 7.72 23.93
N THR A 83 5.66 6.99 24.75
CA THR A 83 6.61 7.54 25.72
C THR A 83 8.05 7.16 25.37
N PRO A 84 9.07 7.93 25.77
CA PRO A 84 10.47 7.62 25.47
C PRO A 84 10.90 6.20 25.86
N GLY A 85 10.41 5.68 26.99
CA GLY A 85 10.72 4.32 27.47
C GLY A 85 10.14 3.22 26.59
N ASN A 86 9.00 3.45 25.95
CA ASN A 86 8.34 2.46 25.09
C ASN A 86 8.80 2.52 23.63
N LYS A 87 9.55 3.57 23.23
CA LYS A 87 9.92 3.80 21.82
C LYS A 87 10.62 2.60 21.20
N LEU A 88 11.65 2.07 21.86
CA LEU A 88 12.43 0.95 21.33
C LEU A 88 11.55 -0.29 21.13
N THR A 89 10.71 -0.62 22.12
CA THR A 89 9.76 -1.72 22.03
C THR A 89 8.78 -1.54 20.87
N ARG A 90 8.25 -0.32 20.69
CA ARG A 90 7.31 0.00 19.60
C ARG A 90 7.98 -0.11 18.22
N TYR A 91 9.24 0.31 18.06
CA TYR A 91 10.01 0.08 16.83
C TYR A 91 10.30 -1.41 16.59
N GLY A 92 10.61 -2.16 17.64
CA GLY A 92 10.80 -3.61 17.55
C GLY A 92 9.53 -4.31 17.07
N LEU A 93 8.39 -3.97 17.67
CA LEU A 93 7.08 -4.48 17.25
C LEU A 93 6.73 -4.05 15.82
N LEU A 94 7.08 -2.82 15.43
CA LEU A 94 6.89 -2.35 14.04
C LEU A 94 7.71 -3.20 13.06
N GLY A 95 8.98 -3.47 13.38
CA GLY A 95 9.83 -4.35 12.57
C GLY A 95 9.27 -5.78 12.47
N VAL A 96 8.79 -6.34 13.59
CA VAL A 96 8.11 -7.64 13.60
C VAL A 96 6.88 -7.61 12.69
N PHE A 97 6.05 -6.58 12.81
CA PHE A 97 4.87 -6.42 11.97
C PHE A 97 5.25 -6.38 10.48
N GLY A 98 6.19 -5.52 10.08
CA GLY A 98 6.61 -5.42 8.68
C GLY A 98 7.18 -6.72 8.13
N PHE A 99 7.98 -7.44 8.91
CA PHE A 99 8.54 -8.74 8.49
C PHE A 99 7.45 -9.80 8.31
N MET A 100 6.50 -9.86 9.27
CA MET A 100 5.38 -10.81 9.21
C MET A 100 4.40 -10.49 8.09
N GLU A 101 4.18 -9.21 7.80
CA GLU A 101 3.41 -8.77 6.63
C GLU A 101 4.08 -9.20 5.32
N GLY A 102 5.41 -9.02 5.23
CA GLY A 102 6.22 -9.53 4.14
C GLY A 102 6.09 -11.05 3.95
N LEU A 103 6.20 -11.82 5.03
CA LEU A 103 5.96 -13.27 5.02
C LEU A 103 4.55 -13.59 4.51
N SER A 104 3.52 -12.89 5.02
CA SER A 104 2.10 -13.09 4.68
C SER A 104 1.82 -12.90 3.18
N ILE A 105 2.48 -11.94 2.55
CA ILE A 105 2.36 -11.65 1.11
C ILE A 105 3.28 -12.53 0.26
N GLY A 106 4.24 -13.22 0.87
CA GLY A 106 5.16 -14.15 0.23
C GLY A 106 4.54 -15.12 -0.79
N PRO A 107 3.38 -15.76 -0.52
CA PRO A 107 2.69 -16.60 -1.50
C PRO A 107 2.31 -15.84 -2.79
N VAL A 108 1.84 -14.60 -2.67
CA VAL A 108 1.48 -13.75 -3.83
C VAL A 108 2.73 -13.39 -4.63
N VAL A 109 3.84 -13.06 -3.95
CA VAL A 109 5.13 -12.80 -4.60
C VAL A 109 5.63 -14.05 -5.33
N LYS A 110 5.56 -15.22 -4.68
CA LYS A 110 5.97 -16.50 -5.27
C LYS A 110 5.14 -16.84 -6.51
N TYR A 111 3.83 -16.60 -6.47
CA TYR A 111 2.94 -16.76 -7.63
C TYR A 111 3.28 -15.79 -8.76
N ALA A 112 3.53 -14.51 -8.46
CA ALA A 112 3.93 -13.53 -9.48
C ALA A 112 5.27 -13.89 -10.15
N LEU A 113 6.22 -14.43 -9.38
CA LEU A 113 7.50 -14.91 -9.92
C LEU A 113 7.33 -16.17 -10.78
N SER A 114 6.44 -17.10 -10.43
CA SER A 114 6.23 -18.33 -11.20
C SER A 114 5.58 -18.10 -12.57
N ILE A 115 4.76 -17.03 -12.70
CA ILE A 115 4.09 -16.70 -13.96
C ILE A 115 4.91 -15.75 -14.86
N SER A 116 5.96 -15.14 -14.33
CA SER A 116 6.78 -14.18 -15.07
C SER A 116 7.80 -14.90 -15.95
N ILE A 117 7.64 -14.79 -17.27
CA ILE A 117 8.66 -15.27 -18.22
C ILE A 117 9.89 -14.32 -18.23
N SER A 118 9.70 -13.04 -17.88
CA SER A 118 10.68 -11.98 -18.05
C SER A 118 11.19 -11.33 -16.77
N ASN A 119 11.03 -11.95 -15.59
CA ASN A 119 11.53 -11.51 -14.26
C ASN A 119 11.22 -10.06 -13.80
N ASN A 120 10.56 -9.24 -14.62
CA ASN A 120 10.40 -7.81 -14.36
C ASN A 120 9.09 -7.46 -13.66
N ILE A 121 8.16 -8.41 -13.44
CA ILE A 121 6.84 -8.12 -12.86
C ILE A 121 6.98 -7.53 -11.45
N LEU A 122 7.84 -8.11 -10.61
CA LEU A 122 8.04 -7.68 -9.24
C LEU A 122 8.61 -6.26 -9.18
N ILE A 123 9.66 -6.00 -9.97
CA ILE A 123 10.31 -4.68 -10.04
C ILE A 123 9.33 -3.63 -10.56
N ASN A 124 8.59 -3.95 -11.64
CA ASN A 124 7.59 -3.05 -12.19
C ASN A 124 6.49 -2.75 -11.18
N ALA A 125 6.04 -3.75 -10.41
CA ALA A 125 5.04 -3.54 -9.36
C ALA A 125 5.58 -2.57 -8.30
N CYS A 126 6.80 -2.79 -7.78
CA CYS A 126 7.44 -1.88 -6.82
C CYS A 126 7.56 -0.44 -7.35
N VAL A 127 7.98 -0.27 -8.61
CA VAL A 127 8.12 1.06 -9.22
C VAL A 127 6.76 1.76 -9.34
N VAL A 128 5.73 1.07 -9.85
CA VAL A 128 4.40 1.66 -9.99
C VAL A 128 3.77 1.97 -8.63
N THR A 129 3.94 1.09 -7.63
CA THR A 129 3.52 1.37 -6.25
C THR A 129 4.20 2.62 -5.72
N GLY A 130 5.53 2.75 -5.85
CA GLY A 130 6.27 3.92 -5.37
C GLY A 130 5.82 5.21 -6.07
N LEU A 131 5.60 5.16 -7.38
CA LEU A 131 5.09 6.31 -8.14
C LEU A 131 3.67 6.71 -7.72
N MET A 132 2.75 5.75 -7.58
CA MET A 132 1.39 6.05 -7.12
C MET A 132 1.38 6.58 -5.70
N PHE A 133 2.08 5.91 -4.78
CA PHE A 133 2.14 6.31 -3.38
C PHE A 133 2.74 7.71 -3.22
N SER A 134 3.82 8.02 -3.92
CA SER A 134 4.42 9.37 -3.90
C SER A 134 3.51 10.43 -4.52
N ALA A 135 2.86 10.13 -5.65
CA ALA A 135 1.93 11.06 -6.29
C ALA A 135 0.74 11.40 -5.38
N PHE A 136 0.11 10.40 -4.77
CA PHE A 136 -1.02 10.62 -3.85
C PHE A 136 -0.60 11.27 -2.54
N THR A 137 0.58 10.91 -2.00
CA THR A 137 1.18 11.60 -0.86
C THR A 137 1.38 13.09 -1.14
N LEU A 138 1.99 13.43 -2.27
CA LEU A 138 2.20 14.82 -2.67
C LEU A 138 0.87 15.54 -2.83
N SER A 139 -0.08 14.95 -3.57
CA SER A 139 -1.43 15.51 -3.72
C SER A 139 -2.11 15.79 -2.38
N ALA A 140 -1.93 14.91 -1.40
CA ALA A 140 -2.41 15.13 -0.05
C ALA A 140 -1.77 16.39 0.52
N MET A 141 -0.43 16.48 0.53
CA MET A 141 0.31 17.63 1.05
C MET A 141 -0.11 18.99 0.46
N PHE A 142 -0.66 19.02 -0.77
CA PHE A 142 -1.19 20.22 -1.43
C PHE A 142 -2.65 20.57 -1.11
N THR A 143 -3.42 19.66 -0.51
CA THR A 143 -4.87 19.83 -0.36
C THR A 143 -5.23 20.60 0.92
N ASN A 144 -6.21 21.50 0.82
CA ASN A 144 -6.72 22.28 1.95
C ASN A 144 -7.53 21.45 2.96
N LYS A 145 -7.45 21.84 4.24
CA LYS A 145 -7.74 20.98 5.40
C LYS A 145 -9.22 20.56 5.65
N ALA A 146 -10.17 20.87 4.77
CA ALA A 146 -11.59 20.97 5.15
C ALA A 146 -12.45 19.70 4.96
N TYR A 147 -11.99 18.66 4.25
CA TYR A 147 -12.87 17.57 3.80
C TYR A 147 -12.70 16.20 4.50
N PHE A 148 -11.95 16.11 5.61
CA PHE A 148 -11.40 14.82 6.09
C PHE A 148 -12.33 13.91 6.88
N MET A 149 -13.24 14.43 7.72
CA MET A 149 -14.06 13.56 8.58
C MET A 149 -15.00 12.64 7.78
N TYR A 150 -15.55 13.12 6.67
CA TYR A 150 -16.43 12.30 5.82
C TYR A 150 -15.65 11.27 5.01
N LEU A 151 -14.43 11.60 4.59
CA LEU A 151 -13.62 10.71 3.76
C LEU A 151 -13.20 9.43 4.51
N GLY A 152 -12.83 9.54 5.79
CA GLY A 152 -12.51 8.38 6.62
C GLY A 152 -13.71 7.43 6.80
N GLY A 153 -14.92 7.96 6.99
CA GLY A 153 -16.14 7.15 7.08
C GLY A 153 -16.46 6.41 5.78
N ILE A 154 -16.30 7.07 4.63
CA ILE A 154 -16.51 6.46 3.31
C ILE A 154 -15.47 5.36 3.05
N LEU A 155 -14.19 5.65 3.26
CA LEU A 155 -13.09 4.69 3.05
C LEU A 155 -13.24 3.48 3.98
N GLY A 156 -13.60 3.70 5.25
CA GLY A 156 -13.89 2.64 6.21
C GLY A 156 -15.06 1.75 5.79
N SER A 157 -16.12 2.37 5.25
CA SER A 157 -17.29 1.64 4.74
C SER A 157 -16.94 0.79 3.52
N VAL A 158 -16.15 1.32 2.58
CA VAL A 158 -15.66 0.57 1.41
C VAL A 158 -14.73 -0.58 1.83
N LEU A 159 -13.84 -0.35 2.80
CA LEU A 159 -12.98 -1.41 3.34
C LEU A 159 -13.79 -2.54 3.98
N SER A 160 -14.81 -2.20 4.78
CA SER A 160 -15.74 -3.18 5.37
C SER A 160 -16.49 -3.98 4.29
N LEU A 161 -17.00 -3.29 3.25
CA LEU A 161 -17.66 -3.94 2.12
C LEU A 161 -16.71 -4.92 1.42
N LEU A 162 -15.47 -4.50 1.14
CA LEU A 162 -14.47 -5.38 0.53
C LEU A 162 -14.16 -6.59 1.41
N LEU A 163 -14.03 -6.41 2.73
CA LEU A 163 -13.81 -7.53 3.67
C LEU A 163 -14.95 -8.55 3.62
N TRP A 164 -16.20 -8.11 3.68
CA TRP A 164 -17.36 -9.00 3.58
C TRP A 164 -17.45 -9.66 2.20
N THR A 165 -17.16 -8.92 1.15
CA THR A 165 -17.16 -9.45 -0.22
C THR A 165 -16.08 -10.53 -0.38
N SER A 166 -14.85 -10.29 0.08
CA SER A 166 -13.76 -11.27 0.02
C SER A 166 -14.09 -12.52 0.86
N PHE A 167 -14.71 -12.35 2.03
CA PHE A 167 -15.13 -13.47 2.87
C PHE A 167 -16.16 -14.35 2.16
N ILE A 168 -17.21 -13.74 1.59
CA ILE A 168 -18.23 -14.46 0.82
C ILE A 168 -17.62 -15.10 -0.44
N ASN A 169 -16.75 -14.38 -1.14
CA ASN A 169 -16.10 -14.84 -2.35
C ASN A 169 -15.13 -16.01 -2.07
N SER A 170 -14.60 -16.15 -0.86
CA SER A 170 -13.82 -17.33 -0.46
C SER A 170 -14.64 -18.63 -0.48
N PHE A 171 -15.98 -18.56 -0.37
CA PHE A 171 -16.87 -19.72 -0.51
C PHE A 171 -17.37 -19.91 -1.95
N ILE A 172 -17.58 -18.81 -2.68
CA ILE A 172 -18.11 -18.85 -4.06
C ILE A 172 -17.01 -19.15 -5.09
N GLY A 173 -15.80 -18.60 -4.90
CA GLY A 173 -14.68 -18.73 -5.83
C GLY A 173 -14.86 -17.94 -7.14
N SER A 174 -15.56 -16.81 -7.13
CA SER A 174 -15.82 -16.02 -8.34
C SER A 174 -14.63 -15.16 -8.75
N LYS A 175 -14.08 -15.43 -9.95
CA LYS A 175 -13.02 -14.59 -10.55
C LYS A 175 -13.50 -13.15 -10.80
N PHE A 176 -14.76 -12.98 -11.19
CA PHE A 176 -15.30 -11.64 -11.48
C PHE A 176 -15.33 -10.75 -10.23
N ILE A 177 -15.77 -11.31 -9.11
CA ILE A 177 -15.78 -10.60 -7.82
C ILE A 177 -14.34 -10.29 -7.39
N PHE A 178 -13.44 -11.24 -7.52
CA PHE A 178 -12.02 -11.05 -7.21
C PHE A 178 -11.38 -9.94 -8.06
N ASP A 179 -11.66 -9.90 -9.37
CA ASP A 179 -11.14 -8.85 -10.26
C ASP A 179 -11.68 -7.47 -9.80
N ILE A 180 -12.96 -7.34 -9.46
CA ILE A 180 -13.55 -6.10 -8.92
C ILE A 180 -12.87 -5.69 -7.61
N GLU A 181 -12.70 -6.61 -6.67
CA GLU A 181 -12.07 -6.36 -5.37
C GLU A 181 -10.65 -5.79 -5.52
N ILE A 182 -9.89 -6.27 -6.50
CA ILE A 182 -8.54 -5.76 -6.79
C ILE A 182 -8.60 -4.29 -7.23
N TYR A 183 -9.45 -3.93 -8.18
CA TYR A 183 -9.50 -2.56 -8.71
C TYR A 183 -10.13 -1.58 -7.73
N VAL A 184 -11.23 -1.96 -7.07
CA VAL A 184 -11.87 -1.13 -6.04
C VAL A 184 -10.95 -0.99 -4.83
N GLY A 185 -10.29 -2.08 -4.41
CA GLY A 185 -9.29 -2.06 -3.36
C GLY A 185 -8.12 -1.14 -3.70
N LEU A 186 -7.58 -1.21 -4.91
CA LEU A 186 -6.49 -0.33 -5.36
C LEU A 186 -6.88 1.15 -5.23
N PHE A 187 -8.06 1.52 -5.73
CA PHE A 187 -8.55 2.90 -5.62
C PHE A 187 -8.75 3.32 -4.17
N MET A 188 -9.29 2.43 -3.34
CA MET A 188 -9.49 2.66 -1.91
C MET A 188 -8.16 2.90 -1.17
N PHE A 189 -7.12 2.10 -1.40
CA PHE A 189 -5.81 2.34 -0.75
C PHE A 189 -5.15 3.62 -1.23
N CYS A 190 -5.33 4.01 -2.50
CA CYS A 190 -4.90 5.33 -2.96
C CYS A 190 -5.62 6.45 -2.19
N GLY A 191 -6.92 6.27 -1.92
CA GLY A 191 -7.69 7.17 -1.07
C GLY A 191 -7.19 7.22 0.37
N TYR A 192 -6.82 6.07 0.95
CA TYR A 192 -6.20 6.03 2.29
C TYR A 192 -4.85 6.75 2.34
N VAL A 193 -3.98 6.61 1.32
CA VAL A 193 -2.73 7.38 1.29
C VAL A 193 -2.98 8.89 1.41
N ILE A 194 -4.01 9.40 0.72
CA ILE A 194 -4.41 10.81 0.83
C ILE A 194 -4.91 11.09 2.25
N TYR A 195 -5.87 10.31 2.72
CA TYR A 195 -6.50 10.49 4.03
C TYR A 195 -5.48 10.43 5.18
N ASP A 196 -4.61 9.44 5.20
CA ASP A 196 -3.65 9.19 6.27
C ASP A 196 -2.51 10.18 6.23
N THR A 197 -2.01 10.57 5.05
CA THR A 197 -1.04 11.68 4.94
C THR A 197 -1.64 12.97 5.51
N GLN A 198 -2.90 13.27 5.21
CA GLN A 198 -3.59 14.44 5.76
C GLN A 198 -3.83 14.33 7.25
N LEU A 199 -4.20 13.16 7.76
CA LEU A 199 -4.40 12.93 9.18
C LEU A 199 -3.09 13.11 9.97
N ILE A 200 -1.96 12.62 9.43
CA ILE A 200 -0.63 12.81 10.03
C ILE A 200 -0.30 14.30 10.10
N ILE A 201 -0.49 15.04 9.01
CA ILE A 201 -0.23 16.49 8.96
C ILE A 201 -1.15 17.23 9.94
N TYR A 202 -2.45 16.93 9.94
CA TYR A 202 -3.43 17.53 10.84
C TYR A 202 -3.07 17.30 12.32
N ARG A 203 -2.78 16.05 12.71
CA ARG A 203 -2.36 15.72 14.08
C ARG A 203 -1.08 16.46 14.47
N ALA A 204 -0.11 16.53 13.57
CA ALA A 204 1.16 17.18 13.83
C ALA A 204 1.07 18.72 13.90
N THR A 205 0.15 19.34 13.13
CA THR A 205 -0.04 20.81 13.10
C THR A 205 -1.01 21.31 14.16
N GLU A 206 -2.19 20.69 14.29
CA GLU A 206 -3.29 21.21 15.12
C GLU A 206 -3.26 20.64 16.54
N LEU A 207 -2.96 19.34 16.68
CA LEU A 207 -2.94 18.67 17.99
C LEU A 207 -1.55 18.63 18.62
N GLY A 208 -0.50 18.95 17.86
CA GLY A 208 0.89 18.82 18.28
C GLY A 208 1.34 17.37 18.55
N VAL A 209 0.51 16.38 18.17
CA VAL A 209 0.78 14.95 18.37
C VAL A 209 1.66 14.44 17.24
N ARG A 210 2.80 13.82 17.59
CA ARG A 210 3.81 13.32 16.65
C ARG A 210 4.19 11.89 17.03
N ASP A 211 3.43 10.93 16.53
CA ASP A 211 3.65 9.51 16.79
C ASP A 211 4.22 8.80 15.57
N GLU A 212 5.55 8.86 15.44
CA GLU A 212 6.30 8.36 14.29
C GLU A 212 6.00 6.89 13.97
N VAL A 213 5.87 6.03 15.00
CA VAL A 213 5.63 4.59 14.82
C VAL A 213 4.24 4.34 14.25
N SER A 214 3.21 4.94 14.85
CA SER A 214 1.83 4.77 14.41
C SER A 214 1.61 5.38 13.02
N ASP A 215 2.18 6.55 12.77
CA ASP A 215 2.08 7.24 11.48
C ASP A 215 2.76 6.45 10.36
N ALA A 216 3.94 5.88 10.61
CA ALA A 216 4.63 5.03 9.64
C ALA A 216 3.92 3.70 9.41
N LEU A 217 3.36 3.11 10.47
CA LEU A 217 2.58 1.88 10.40
C LEU A 217 1.35 2.04 9.50
N THR A 218 0.59 3.12 9.68
CA THR A 218 -0.60 3.41 8.87
C THR A 218 -0.24 3.56 7.39
N LEU A 219 0.74 4.40 7.07
CA LEU A 219 1.20 4.57 5.68
C LEU A 219 1.78 3.28 5.08
N PHE A 220 2.37 2.41 5.89
CA PHE A 220 2.91 1.13 5.42
C PHE A 220 1.80 0.16 5.03
N ILE A 221 0.71 0.10 5.80
CA ILE A 221 -0.47 -0.72 5.45
C ILE A 221 -1.03 -0.28 4.09
N ASP A 222 -1.07 1.04 3.82
CA ASP A 222 -1.51 1.55 2.52
C ASP A 222 -0.56 1.20 1.39
N LEU A 223 0.75 1.39 1.62
CA LEU A 223 1.79 1.09 0.64
C LEU A 223 1.76 -0.38 0.23
N VAL A 224 1.72 -1.27 1.22
CA VAL A 224 1.59 -2.72 1.03
C VAL A 224 0.28 -3.04 0.32
N GLY A 225 -0.79 -2.36 0.71
CA GLY A 225 -2.09 -2.50 0.10
C GLY A 225 -2.08 -2.18 -1.39
N ILE A 226 -1.46 -1.08 -1.81
CA ILE A 226 -1.28 -0.72 -3.22
C ILE A 226 -0.39 -1.74 -3.93
N PHE A 227 0.70 -2.15 -3.30
CA PHE A 227 1.65 -3.12 -3.87
C PHE A 227 1.01 -4.46 -4.23
N VAL A 228 0.30 -5.08 -3.29
CA VAL A 228 -0.34 -6.40 -3.51
C VAL A 228 -1.31 -6.34 -4.69
N ARG A 229 -2.10 -5.26 -4.79
CA ARG A 229 -3.11 -5.08 -5.85
C ARG A 229 -2.43 -4.91 -7.21
N ILE A 230 -1.41 -4.06 -7.31
CA ILE A 230 -0.65 -3.87 -8.56
C ILE A 230 0.02 -5.18 -8.97
N LEU A 231 0.63 -5.91 -8.03
CA LEU A 231 1.30 -7.17 -8.31
C LEU A 231 0.32 -8.21 -8.86
N LEU A 232 -0.89 -8.31 -8.30
CA LEU A 232 -1.95 -9.18 -8.79
C LEU A 232 -2.42 -8.77 -10.20
N ILE A 233 -2.61 -7.48 -10.46
CA ILE A 233 -2.98 -6.97 -11.81
C ILE A 233 -1.92 -7.36 -12.84
N PHE A 234 -0.64 -7.19 -12.52
CA PHE A 234 0.45 -7.56 -13.43
C PHE A 234 0.55 -9.08 -13.63
N SER A 235 0.27 -9.85 -12.58
CA SER A 235 0.26 -11.31 -12.64
C SER A 235 -0.86 -11.83 -13.56
N ASP A 236 -2.10 -11.33 -13.40
CA ASP A 236 -3.24 -11.69 -14.27
C ASP A 236 -2.99 -11.27 -15.73
N LYS A 237 -2.40 -10.10 -15.96
CA LYS A 237 -2.01 -9.64 -17.31
C LYS A 237 -0.96 -10.56 -17.95
N SER A 238 0.05 -10.97 -17.17
CA SER A 238 1.11 -11.89 -17.62
C SER A 238 0.54 -13.26 -17.97
N GLU A 239 -0.32 -13.81 -17.10
CA GLU A 239 -0.98 -15.10 -17.32
C GLU A 239 -1.78 -15.12 -18.62
N LYS A 240 -2.63 -14.11 -18.85
CA LYS A 240 -3.41 -13.97 -20.08
C LYS A 240 -2.54 -13.86 -21.34
N SER A 241 -1.40 -13.14 -21.24
CA SER A 241 -0.44 -13.04 -22.34
C SER A 241 0.20 -14.39 -22.67
N ASN A 242 0.60 -15.14 -21.63
CA ASN A 242 1.22 -16.45 -21.76
C ASN A 242 0.26 -17.47 -22.39
N GLN A 243 -1.02 -17.47 -21.99
CA GLN A 243 -2.06 -18.32 -22.58
C GLN A 243 -2.26 -18.01 -24.07
N LYS A 244 -2.40 -16.73 -24.45
CA LYS A 244 -2.50 -16.31 -25.86
C LYS A 244 -1.29 -16.73 -26.69
N GLN A 245 -0.08 -16.67 -26.13
CA GLN A 245 1.13 -17.10 -26.84
C GLN A 245 1.15 -18.63 -27.05
N LYS A 246 0.72 -19.40 -26.05
CA LYS A 246 0.59 -20.86 -26.16
C LYS A 246 -0.41 -21.26 -27.25
N GLU A 247 -1.57 -20.61 -27.29
CA GLU A 247 -2.59 -20.84 -28.34
C GLU A 247 -2.08 -20.48 -29.74
N ARG A 248 -1.35 -19.37 -29.89
CA ARG A 248 -0.75 -19.00 -31.17
C ARG A 248 0.28 -20.04 -31.64
N ARG A 249 1.07 -20.59 -30.71
CA ARG A 249 2.06 -21.64 -31.01
C ARG A 249 1.39 -22.97 -31.38
N SER A 250 0.32 -23.37 -30.70
CA SER A 250 -0.41 -24.61 -31.03
C SER A 250 -1.07 -24.53 -32.41
N ARG A 251 -1.71 -23.40 -32.75
CA ARG A 251 -2.29 -23.15 -34.09
C ARG A 251 -1.24 -23.22 -35.20
N ARG A 252 -0.05 -22.66 -34.98
CA ARG A 252 1.07 -22.77 -35.94
C ARG A 252 1.49 -24.22 -36.16
N LYS A 253 1.68 -25.00 -35.09
CA LYS A 253 2.07 -26.42 -35.19
C LYS A 253 1.03 -27.26 -35.93
N ALA A 254 -0.26 -27.05 -35.67
CA ALA A 254 -1.35 -27.76 -36.34
C ALA A 254 -1.41 -27.47 -37.86
N GLY A 255 -1.05 -26.25 -38.28
CA GLY A 255 -0.97 -25.89 -39.70
C GLY A 255 0.17 -26.58 -40.46
N TYR A 256 1.27 -26.93 -39.79
CA TYR A 256 2.40 -27.65 -40.41
C TYR A 256 2.19 -29.17 -40.50
N SER A 257 1.35 -29.76 -39.63
CA SER A 257 1.04 -31.21 -39.65
C SER A 257 -0.07 -31.60 -40.64
N GLY A 258 -0.68 -30.61 -41.31
CA GLY A 258 -1.74 -30.82 -42.31
C GLY A 258 -1.28 -30.67 -43.76
N GLN A 259 0.03 -30.53 -44.00
CA GLN A 259 0.69 -30.59 -45.31
C GLN A 259 1.55 -31.84 -45.38
#